data_AF-A0A0K1P540-F1
#
_entry.id   AF-A0A0K1P540-F1
#
_cell.length_a   1.000
_cell.length_b   1.000
_cell.length_c   1.000
_cell.angle_alpha   90.00
_cell.angle_beta   90.00
_cell.angle_gamma   90.00
#
_symmetry.space_group_name_H-M   'P 1'
#
loop_
_entity.id
_entity.type
_entity.pdbx_description
1 polymer ?
#
loop_
_entity_poly.entity_id
_entity_poly.type
_entity_poly.pdbx_seq_one_letter_code
_entity_poly.pdbx_strand_id
1 'polypeptide(L)'
;MDDKKKLSKEEKAKLKLEKANTKKTLKEEKKKQFDELFQTIQGHDGTHEGKLKAARNKKIKKHKDKISLKQVAKEGPVKFLKEINKIKWSTRENLSMKFLWVIVFILIFGIFFFLVDYGLQHLFVEIKII
;
A
#
# COMPACT_ATOMS: atom_id res chain seq x y z
N MET A 1 19.18 38.24 10.10
CA MET A 1 19.83 38.45 8.79
C MET A 1 20.21 37.08 8.26
N ASP A 2 19.33 36.46 7.46
CA ASP A 2 19.57 35.15 6.84
C ASP A 2 20.17 35.36 5.45
N ASP A 3 21.50 35.38 5.37
CA ASP A 3 22.23 35.39 4.11
C ASP A 3 22.07 34.03 3.42
N LYS A 4 21.02 33.90 2.58
CA LYS A 4 20.95 32.88 1.53
C LYS A 4 22.08 33.15 0.54
N LYS A 5 23.26 32.60 0.81
CA LYS A 5 24.38 32.52 -0.13
C LYS A 5 23.85 31.91 -1.44
N LYS A 6 23.61 32.74 -2.46
CA LYS A 6 23.15 32.31 -3.78
C LYS A 6 24.26 31.45 -4.39
N LEU A 7 24.14 30.12 -4.30
CA LEU A 7 25.08 29.21 -4.95
C LEU A 7 25.17 29.55 -6.44
N SER A 8 26.39 29.76 -6.92
CA SER A 8 26.70 30.02 -8.32
C SER A 8 26.25 28.84 -9.20
N LYS A 9 25.96 29.09 -10.48
CA LYS A 9 25.54 28.05 -11.45
C LYS A 9 26.57 26.90 -11.50
N GLU A 10 27.84 27.21 -11.31
CA GLU A 10 28.95 26.25 -11.28
C GLU A 10 28.93 25.35 -10.04
N GLU A 11 28.64 25.90 -8.85
CA GLU A 11 28.54 25.12 -7.62
C GLU A 11 27.36 24.15 -7.66
N LYS A 12 26.24 24.56 -8.29
CA LYS A 12 25.08 23.69 -8.51
C LYS A 12 25.38 22.55 -9.49
N ALA A 13 26.23 22.79 -10.50
CA ALA A 13 26.66 21.76 -11.44
C ALA A 13 27.59 20.74 -10.77
N LYS A 14 28.57 21.20 -9.98
CA LYS A 14 29.47 20.34 -9.19
C LYS A 14 28.69 19.45 -8.22
N LEU A 15 27.71 20.03 -7.51
CA LEU A 15 26.88 19.31 -6.54
C LEU A 15 25.94 18.28 -7.20
N LYS A 16 25.49 18.52 -8.44
CA LYS A 16 24.74 17.53 -9.24
C LYS A 16 25.64 16.39 -9.71
N LEU A 17 26.88 16.69 -10.07
CA LEU A 17 27.86 15.70 -10.55
C LEU A 17 28.33 14.80 -9.40
N GLU A 18 28.58 15.35 -8.22
CA GLU A 18 28.86 14.59 -6.99
C GLU A 18 27.68 13.68 -6.59
N LYS A 19 26.44 14.19 -6.68
CA LYS A 19 25.23 13.38 -6.46
C LYS A 19 25.06 12.26 -7.48
N ALA A 20 25.51 12.45 -8.72
CA ALA A 20 25.47 11.41 -9.74
C ALA A 20 26.56 10.34 -9.48
N ASN A 21 27.76 10.76 -9.10
CA ASN A 21 28.88 9.87 -8.79
C ASN A 21 28.62 9.05 -7.53
N THR A 22 28.12 9.66 -6.45
CA THR A 22 27.71 8.95 -5.23
C THR A 22 26.59 7.94 -5.48
N LYS A 23 25.65 8.24 -6.39
CA LYS A 23 24.62 7.27 -6.79
C LYS A 23 25.19 6.09 -7.59
N LYS A 24 26.25 6.30 -8.37
CA LYS A 24 26.93 5.23 -9.11
C LYS A 24 27.74 4.35 -8.16
N THR A 25 28.53 4.94 -7.26
CA THR A 25 29.31 4.19 -6.26
C THR A 25 28.41 3.36 -5.34
N LEU A 26 27.31 3.94 -4.83
CA LEU A 26 26.33 3.21 -4.02
C LEU A 26 25.64 2.06 -4.78
N LYS A 27 25.47 2.17 -6.10
CA LYS A 27 24.93 1.08 -6.93
C LYS A 27 25.95 -0.03 -7.12
N GLU A 28 27.21 0.33 -7.35
CA GLU A 28 28.32 -0.61 -7.51
C GLU A 28 28.62 -1.36 -6.20
N GLU A 29 28.65 -0.67 -5.07
CA GLU A 29 28.80 -1.29 -3.74
C GLU A 29 27.66 -2.27 -3.45
N LYS A 30 26.41 -1.92 -3.77
CA LYS A 30 25.27 -2.83 -3.60
C LYS A 30 25.32 -4.05 -4.52
N LYS A 31 25.94 -3.94 -5.70
CA LYS A 31 26.19 -5.08 -6.60
C LYS A 31 27.28 -5.97 -6.02
N LYS A 32 28.43 -5.40 -5.64
CA LYS A 32 29.53 -6.14 -5.01
C LYS A 32 29.11 -6.88 -3.74
N GLN A 33 28.39 -6.20 -2.85
CA GLN A 33 27.81 -6.82 -1.64
C GLN A 33 26.83 -7.95 -1.97
N PHE A 34 26.14 -7.89 -3.10
CA PHE A 34 25.24 -8.97 -3.52
C PHE A 34 26.01 -10.15 -4.10
N ASP A 35 27.04 -9.89 -4.91
CA ASP A 35 27.87 -10.92 -5.53
C ASP A 35 28.68 -11.69 -4.47
N GLU A 36 29.24 -10.99 -3.47
CA GLU A 36 29.90 -11.61 -2.31
C GLU A 36 28.94 -12.48 -1.49
N LEU A 37 27.72 -11.98 -1.26
CA LEU A 37 26.69 -12.75 -0.55
C LEU A 37 26.25 -13.98 -1.35
N PHE A 38 26.19 -13.87 -2.67
CA PHE A 38 25.83 -14.96 -3.57
C PHE A 38 26.91 -16.04 -3.60
N GLN A 39 28.18 -15.65 -3.59
CA GLN A 39 29.31 -16.59 -3.50
C GLN A 39 29.38 -17.29 -2.14
N THR A 40 29.07 -16.57 -1.06
CA THR A 40 29.09 -17.12 0.31
C THR A 40 27.91 -18.07 0.57
N ILE A 41 26.80 -17.93 -0.15
CA ILE A 41 25.62 -18.82 0.00
C ILE A 41 25.84 -20.10 -0.82
N GLN A 42 26.30 -21.16 -0.16
CA GLN A 42 26.11 -22.52 -0.65
C GLN A 42 24.62 -22.88 -0.51
N GLY A 43 23.91 -22.91 -1.63
CA GLY A 43 22.49 -23.27 -1.67
C GLY A 43 22.29 -24.76 -1.40
N HIS A 44 21.21 -25.08 -0.68
CA HIS A 44 20.81 -26.44 -0.28
C HIS A 44 20.64 -27.41 -1.47
N ASP A 45 20.41 -26.91 -2.70
CA ASP A 45 20.06 -27.73 -3.87
C ASP A 45 21.02 -27.60 -5.07
N GLY A 46 22.18 -26.94 -4.93
CA GLY A 46 23.19 -26.85 -6.00
C GLY A 46 22.84 -25.98 -7.22
N THR A 47 21.56 -25.68 -7.49
CA THR A 47 21.10 -24.93 -8.67
C THR A 47 21.18 -23.40 -8.49
N HIS A 48 21.49 -22.67 -9.57
CA HIS A 48 21.66 -21.21 -9.60
C HIS A 48 20.40 -20.43 -9.14
N GLU A 49 19.21 -20.97 -9.41
CA GLU A 49 17.93 -20.37 -9.01
C GLU A 49 17.65 -20.44 -7.50
N GLY A 50 18.07 -21.52 -6.84
CA GLY A 50 17.91 -21.70 -5.39
C GLY A 50 18.77 -20.72 -4.60
N LYS A 51 20.01 -20.49 -5.07
CA LYS A 51 20.92 -19.48 -4.49
C LYS A 51 20.36 -18.06 -4.62
N LEU A 52 19.71 -17.74 -5.74
CA LEU A 52 19.10 -16.43 -5.97
C LEU A 52 17.92 -16.16 -5.04
N LYS A 53 17.06 -17.17 -4.80
CA LYS A 53 15.93 -17.07 -3.87
C LYS A 53 16.39 -16.92 -2.42
N ALA A 54 17.40 -17.67 -2.00
CA ALA A 54 17.98 -17.58 -0.66
C ALA A 54 18.62 -16.19 -0.39
N ALA A 55 19.38 -15.66 -1.35
CA ALA A 55 19.99 -14.33 -1.24
C ALA A 55 18.94 -13.20 -1.17
N ARG A 56 17.82 -13.33 -1.91
CA ARG A 56 16.69 -12.38 -1.84
C ARG A 56 15.98 -12.44 -0.49
N ASN A 57 15.74 -13.63 0.05
CA ASN A 57 15.09 -13.79 1.36
C ASN A 57 15.95 -13.26 2.50
N LYS A 58 17.28 -13.42 2.44
CA LYS A 58 18.21 -12.83 3.41
C LYS A 58 18.24 -11.29 3.32
N LYS A 59 18.08 -10.72 2.12
CA LYS A 59 17.94 -9.26 1.88
C LYS A 59 16.72 -8.63 2.59
N ILE A 60 15.65 -9.39 2.84
CA ILE A 60 14.40 -8.87 3.41
C ILE A 60 14.48 -8.69 4.94
N LYS A 61 15.40 -9.37 5.63
CA LYS A 61 15.60 -9.23 7.09
C LYS A 61 16.55 -8.08 7.47
N LYS A 62 16.54 -6.97 6.73
CA LYS A 62 17.16 -5.75 7.27
C LYS A 62 16.31 -5.28 8.45
N HIS A 63 16.91 -5.25 9.63
CA HIS A 63 16.30 -4.78 10.88
C HIS A 63 15.45 -3.53 10.62
N LYS A 64 14.18 -3.55 11.05
CA LYS A 64 13.37 -2.33 11.13
C LYS A 64 14.13 -1.35 12.02
N ASP A 65 14.74 -0.33 11.42
CA ASP A 65 15.32 0.78 12.16
C ASP A 65 14.25 1.35 13.11
N LYS A 66 14.63 1.62 14.36
CA LYS A 66 13.73 2.21 15.36
C LYS A 66 13.35 3.61 14.89
N ILE A 67 12.19 3.73 14.24
CA ILE A 67 11.68 5.02 13.76
C ILE A 67 11.35 5.86 14.99
N SER A 68 12.03 7.01 15.13
CA SER A 68 11.79 7.92 16.24
C SER A 68 10.41 8.57 16.11
N LEU A 69 9.64 8.64 17.20
CA LEU A 69 8.27 9.21 17.24
C LEU A 69 8.19 10.62 16.65
N LYS A 70 9.24 11.43 16.84
CA LYS A 70 9.35 12.79 16.29
C LYS A 70 9.45 12.81 14.76
N GLN A 71 10.05 11.78 14.17
CA GLN A 71 10.08 11.59 12.72
C GLN A 71 8.76 11.08 12.18
N VAL A 72 8.08 10.17 12.89
CA VAL A 72 6.72 9.73 12.54
C VAL A 72 5.74 10.90 12.58
N ALA A 73 5.83 11.78 13.58
CA ALA A 73 4.94 12.94 13.69
C ALA A 73 5.17 13.97 12.57
N LYS A 74 6.42 14.16 12.12
CA LYS A 74 6.73 15.06 10.99
C LYS A 74 6.43 14.44 9.62
N GLU A 75 6.69 13.15 9.44
CA GLU A 75 6.49 12.47 8.16
C GLU A 75 5.09 11.87 8.01
N GLY A 76 4.37 11.67 9.11
CA GLY A 76 3.02 11.13 9.18
C GLY A 76 2.04 11.94 8.34
N PRO A 77 1.79 13.23 8.62
CA PRO A 77 0.84 14.03 7.86
C PRO A 77 1.20 14.12 6.37
N VAL A 78 2.49 14.18 6.04
CA VAL A 78 2.97 14.19 4.64
C VAL A 78 2.76 12.84 3.95
N LYS A 79 2.91 11.72 4.66
CA LYS A 79 2.59 10.37 4.14
C LYS A 79 1.09 10.18 3.99
N PHE A 80 0.29 10.63 4.95
CA PHE A 80 -1.17 10.63 4.86
C PHE A 80 -1.67 11.43 3.66
N LEU A 81 -1.17 12.65 3.43
CA LEU A 81 -1.54 13.44 2.25
C LEU A 81 -1.15 12.74 0.93
N LYS A 82 0.00 12.06 0.91
CA LYS A 82 0.41 11.25 -0.26
C LYS A 82 -0.46 10.02 -0.46
N GLU A 83 -0.95 9.41 0.61
CA GLU A 83 -1.89 8.28 0.53
C GLU A 83 -3.28 8.74 0.13
N ILE A 84 -3.77 9.86 0.66
CA ILE A 84 -5.05 10.49 0.27
C ILE A 84 -5.04 10.82 -1.22
N ASN A 85 -3.93 11.33 -1.76
CA ASN A 85 -3.81 11.59 -3.20
C ASN A 85 -3.79 10.32 -4.06
N LYS A 86 -3.49 9.15 -3.48
CA LYS A 86 -3.62 7.85 -4.16
C LYS A 86 -5.04 7.29 -4.10
N ILE A 87 -5.90 7.81 -3.21
CA ILE A 87 -7.29 7.39 -3.14
C ILE A 87 -7.96 7.85 -4.45
N LYS A 88 -8.25 6.89 -5.32
CA LYS A 88 -9.16 7.11 -6.43
C LYS A 88 -10.53 7.38 -5.82
N TRP A 89 -10.89 8.65 -5.74
CA TRP A 89 -12.22 9.06 -5.34
C TRP A 89 -13.22 8.33 -6.22
N SER A 90 -14.17 7.66 -5.57
CA SER A 90 -15.25 6.98 -6.26
C SER A 90 -15.92 8.00 -7.18
N THR A 91 -15.80 7.81 -8.49
CA THR A 91 -16.51 8.62 -9.47
C THR A 91 -18.01 8.56 -9.17
N ARG A 92 -18.73 9.66 -9.42
CA ARG A 92 -20.19 9.79 -9.14
C ARG A 92 -20.98 8.56 -9.60
N GLU A 93 -20.58 7.99 -10.73
CA GLU A 93 -21.17 6.79 -11.34
C GLU A 93 -21.02 5.51 -10.49
N ASN A 94 -19.83 5.26 -9.91
CA ASN A 94 -19.62 4.10 -9.04
C ASN A 94 -20.34 4.26 -7.70
N LEU A 95 -20.49 5.51 -7.23
CA LEU A 95 -21.26 5.80 -6.03
C LEU A 95 -22.76 5.59 -6.26
N SER A 96 -23.28 6.05 -7.41
CA SER A 96 -24.69 5.84 -7.77
C SER A 96 -25.01 4.36 -8.01
N MET A 97 -24.11 3.59 -8.60
CA MET A 97 -24.33 2.15 -8.83
C MET A 97 -24.43 1.38 -7.51
N LYS A 98 -23.54 1.66 -6.54
CA LYS A 98 -23.60 1.07 -5.20
C LYS A 98 -24.86 1.48 -4.45
N PHE A 99 -25.26 2.74 -4.56
CA PHE A 99 -26.48 3.24 -3.93
C PHE A 99 -27.74 2.60 -4.54
N LEU A 100 -27.80 2.47 -5.87
CA LEU A 100 -28.89 1.79 -6.57
C LEU A 100 -29.01 0.33 -6.13
N TRP A 101 -27.88 -0.36 -5.96
CA TRP A 101 -27.85 -1.73 -5.47
C TRP A 101 -28.46 -1.88 -4.07
N VAL A 102 -28.20 -0.92 -3.18
CA VAL A 102 -28.82 -0.89 -1.84
C VAL A 102 -30.33 -0.68 -1.91
N ILE A 103 -30.81 0.22 -2.78
CA ILE A 103 -32.26 0.44 -2.96
C ILE A 103 -32.94 -0.83 -3.46
N VAL A 104 -32.36 -1.49 -4.45
CA VAL A 104 -32.88 -2.75 -4.99
C VAL A 104 -32.93 -3.82 -3.90
N PHE A 105 -31.88 -3.92 -3.08
CA PHE A 105 -31.84 -4.83 -1.94
C PHE A 105 -32.96 -4.54 -0.93
N ILE A 106 -33.18 -3.28 -0.55
CA ILE A 106 -34.26 -2.89 0.38
C ILE A 106 -35.63 -3.23 -0.21
N LEU A 107 -35.85 -3.00 -1.50
CA LEU A 107 -37.11 -3.32 -2.19
C LEU A 107 -37.40 -4.84 -2.16
N ILE A 108 -36.40 -5.66 -2.46
CA ILE A 108 -36.53 -7.12 -2.42
C ILE A 108 -36.89 -7.57 -1.01
N PHE A 109 -36.20 -7.05 0.01
CA PHE A 109 -36.49 -7.39 1.40
C PHE A 109 -37.88 -6.88 1.83
N GLY A 110 -38.32 -5.71 1.38
CA GLY A 110 -39.66 -5.19 1.66
C GLY A 110 -40.75 -6.12 1.13
N ILE A 111 -40.60 -6.60 -0.10
CA ILE A 111 -41.53 -7.57 -0.70
C ILE A 111 -41.47 -8.91 0.04
N PHE A 112 -40.26 -9.38 0.39
CA PHE A 112 -40.08 -10.60 1.16
C PHE A 112 -40.77 -10.55 2.52
N PHE A 113 -40.56 -9.49 3.29
CA PHE A 113 -41.22 -9.32 4.58
C PHE A 113 -42.73 -9.20 4.45
N PHE A 114 -43.22 -8.51 3.41
CA PHE A 114 -44.65 -8.44 3.13
C PHE A 114 -45.26 -9.82 2.86
N LEU A 115 -44.59 -10.67 2.09
CA LEU A 115 -45.02 -12.05 1.83
C LEU A 115 -45.00 -12.91 3.10
N VAL A 116 -43.99 -12.74 3.94
CA VAL A 116 -43.90 -13.45 5.23
C VAL A 116 -45.04 -13.02 6.15
N ASP A 117 -45.30 -11.73 6.28
CA ASP A 117 -46.43 -11.22 7.08
C ASP A 117 -47.76 -11.73 6.55
N TYR A 118 -47.97 -11.71 5.24
CA TYR A 118 -49.19 -12.24 4.62
C TYR A 118 -49.33 -13.75 4.88
N GLY A 119 -48.25 -14.52 4.76
CA GLY A 119 -48.24 -15.94 5.07
C GLY A 119 -48.55 -16.23 6.53
N LEU A 120 -47.99 -15.45 7.46
CA LEU A 120 -48.28 -15.56 8.89
C LEU A 120 -49.74 -15.20 9.19
N GLN A 121 -50.28 -14.14 8.60
CA GLN A 121 -51.70 -13.78 8.75
C GLN A 121 -52.61 -14.91 8.30
N HIS A 122 -52.34 -15.51 7.12
CA HIS A 122 -53.13 -16.63 6.62
C HIS A 122 -53.05 -17.84 7.56
N LEU A 123 -51.87 -18.13 8.09
CA LEU A 123 -51.66 -19.22 9.05
C LEU A 123 -52.40 -18.95 10.37
N PHE A 124 -52.42 -17.71 10.86
CA PHE A 124 -53.17 -17.34 12.07
C PHE A 124 -54.69 -17.47 11.89
N VAL A 125 -55.21 -17.18 10.69
CA VAL A 125 -56.62 -17.39 10.34
C VAL A 125 -56.95 -18.89 10.30
N GLU A 126 -56.11 -19.72 9.69
CA GLU A 126 -56.32 -21.17 9.63
C GLU A 126 -56.26 -21.84 11.02
N ILE A 127 -55.36 -21.38 11.89
CA ILE A 127 -55.22 -21.90 13.26
C ILE A 127 -56.32 -21.32 14.19
N LYS A 128 -57.22 -20.45 13.69
CA LYS A 128 -58.30 -19.80 14.48
C LYS A 128 -57.78 -19.14 15.76
N ILE A 129 -56.57 -18.59 15.72
CA ILE A 129 -56.04 -17.78 16.83
C ILE A 129 -56.68 -16.39 16.80
N ILE A 130 -57.16 -15.97 15.62
CA ILE A 130 -58.10 -14.87 15.37
C ILE A 130 -59.33 -15.44 14.66
#